data_AF-A0ABD3NVN4-F1
#
_entry.id   AF-A0ABD3NVN4-F1
#
_cell.length_a   1.000
_cell.length_b   1.000
_cell.length_c   1.000
_cell.angle_alpha   90.00
_cell.angle_beta   90.00
_cell.angle_gamma   90.00
#
_symmetry.space_group_name_H-M   'P 1'
#
loop_
_entity.id
_entity.type
_entity.pdbx_description
1 polymer ?
#
loop_
_entity_poly.entity_id
_entity_poly.type
_entity_poly.pdbx_seq_one_letter_code
_entity_poly.pdbx_strand_id
1 'polypeptide(L)'
;AFASLEGGVFVKKDAGVDVFNSASVNDPKVPLPLVRKNFVKRVDLDHLLSNVHEERGMRIYKHGETHHHLTDGIIFQPNMPYVCGTDVNLLKWKYLDTVTIDVEILPPKPNFGRNQSNDNEDILRVGVMGEDSTTVDMTRYLRLPSSERHRLEADRNENGSKIAEVGFDPTTGEWYYRTMRPDKVAPNHISTVLGTLLELAESLSTEELRYRMSIPSGTRDTYAKDVRNMQKQLLEHQRRKNKAAAGGSR
;
A
#
# COMPACT_ATOMS: atom_id res chain seq x y z
N ALA A 1 -15.58 31.48 3.99
CA ALA A 1 -14.69 32.45 4.65
C ALA A 1 -13.43 31.71 5.04
N PHE A 2 -12.32 31.97 4.34
CA PHE A 2 -11.05 31.27 4.57
C PHE A 2 -10.25 32.07 5.58
N ALA A 3 -9.87 31.44 6.69
CA ALA A 3 -8.63 31.82 7.35
C ALA A 3 -7.51 31.22 6.49
N SER A 4 -6.66 32.07 5.90
CA SER A 4 -5.28 31.63 5.72
C SER A 4 -4.81 31.26 7.13
N LEU A 5 -4.29 30.04 7.33
CA LEU A 5 -3.43 29.79 8.48
C LEU A 5 -2.10 30.49 8.18
N GLU A 6 -2.13 31.80 8.03
CA GLU A 6 -0.94 32.64 8.15
C GLU A 6 -0.40 32.42 9.55
N GLY A 7 0.73 31.74 9.62
CA GLY A 7 1.71 31.88 10.70
C GLY A 7 1.11 31.99 12.10
N GLY A 8 0.25 31.05 12.51
CA GLY A 8 -0.12 30.95 13.92
C GLY A 8 1.15 30.75 14.74
N VAL A 9 1.60 31.81 15.41
CA VAL A 9 2.76 31.80 16.29
C VAL A 9 2.32 31.09 17.57
N PHE A 10 2.64 29.81 17.68
CA PHE A 10 2.51 29.04 18.92
C PHE A 10 3.70 29.37 19.84
N VAL A 11 3.87 30.66 20.13
CA VAL A 11 4.77 31.09 21.19
C VAL A 11 3.98 30.98 22.47
N LYS A 12 4.36 30.04 23.33
CA LYS A 12 4.00 30.13 24.73
C LYS A 12 4.58 31.47 25.20
N LYS A 13 3.72 32.47 25.48
CA LYS A 13 4.12 33.87 25.74
C LYS A 13 5.24 33.98 26.79
N ASP A 14 5.31 33.01 27.71
CA ASP A 14 6.29 32.99 28.81
C ASP A 14 7.61 32.28 28.46
N ALA A 15 7.69 31.57 27.34
CA ALA A 15 8.87 30.78 26.98
C ALA A 15 9.82 31.48 26.01
N GLY A 16 9.36 32.49 25.26
CA GLY A 16 10.19 33.21 24.27
C GLY A 16 10.76 32.33 23.14
N VAL A 17 10.33 31.07 23.04
CA VAL A 17 10.82 30.09 22.07
C VAL A 17 9.70 29.80 21.08
N ASP A 18 9.98 30.01 19.80
CA ASP A 18 9.18 29.46 18.71
C ASP A 18 9.55 27.98 18.53
N VAL A 19 8.71 27.10 19.06
CA VAL A 19 8.90 25.64 19.00
C VAL A 19 8.78 25.08 17.58
N PHE A 20 8.31 25.88 16.61
CA PHE A 20 8.18 25.51 15.21
C PHE A 20 9.20 26.21 14.30
N ASN A 21 10.21 26.87 14.88
CA ASN A 21 11.27 27.47 14.10
C ASN A 21 12.00 26.39 13.29
N SER A 22 11.99 26.53 11.96
CA SER A 22 12.62 25.58 11.04
C SER A 22 14.13 25.43 11.30
N ALA A 23 14.80 26.48 11.78
CA ALA A 23 16.21 26.41 12.15
C ALA A 23 16.46 25.47 13.34
N SER A 24 15.47 25.31 14.22
CA SER A 24 15.55 24.41 15.38
C SER A 24 15.51 22.93 14.99
N VAL A 25 15.00 22.59 13.78
CA VAL A 25 14.90 21.21 13.31
C VAL A 25 16.27 20.57 13.12
N ASN A 26 17.25 21.37 12.69
CA ASN A 26 18.61 20.93 12.44
C ASN A 26 19.56 21.29 13.60
N ASP A 27 19.08 21.90 14.69
CA ASP A 27 19.91 22.25 15.84
C ASP A 27 20.05 21.04 16.79
N PRO A 28 21.26 20.45 16.93
CA PRO A 28 21.48 19.30 17.81
C PRO A 28 21.24 19.62 19.30
N LYS A 29 21.14 20.90 19.68
CA LYS A 29 20.86 21.32 21.06
C LYS A 29 19.37 21.30 21.40
N VAL A 30 18.48 21.24 20.40
CA VAL A 30 17.04 21.22 20.60
C VAL A 30 16.57 19.77 20.68
N PRO A 31 16.20 19.26 21.86
CA PRO A 31 15.65 17.92 21.95
C PRO A 31 14.24 17.91 21.33
N LEU A 32 14.01 16.98 20.40
CA LEU A 32 12.70 16.73 19.76
C LEU A 32 12.11 17.98 19.06
N PRO A 33 12.73 18.46 17.96
CA PRO A 33 12.17 19.56 17.21
C PRO A 33 10.76 19.22 16.67
N LEU A 34 9.86 20.20 16.74
CA LEU A 34 8.49 20.03 16.27
C LEU A 34 8.35 20.52 14.84
N VAL A 35 7.90 19.64 13.96
CA VAL A 35 7.61 19.95 12.56
C VAL A 35 6.11 19.83 12.32
N ARG A 36 5.51 20.86 11.70
CA ARG A 36 4.08 20.83 11.36
C ARG A 36 3.84 19.93 10.15
N LYS A 37 2.67 19.30 10.10
CA LYS A 37 2.22 18.63 8.89
C LYS A 37 1.92 19.69 7.81
N ASN A 38 2.31 19.39 6.57
CA ASN A 38 1.94 20.19 5.42
C ASN A 38 0.54 19.79 4.97
N PHE A 39 -0.36 20.77 4.91
CA PHE A 39 -1.70 20.58 4.37
C PHE A 39 -1.75 21.13 2.95
N VAL A 40 -2.10 20.27 2.00
CA VAL A 40 -2.29 20.64 0.60
C VAL A 40 -3.77 20.54 0.24
N LYS A 41 -4.20 21.32 -0.74
CA LYS A 41 -5.56 21.15 -1.27
C LYS A 41 -5.61 19.88 -2.11
N ARG A 42 -6.81 19.31 -2.22
CA ARG A 42 -7.09 18.11 -3.03
C ARG A 42 -6.58 18.22 -4.47
N VAL A 43 -6.72 19.39 -5.09
CA VAL A 43 -6.30 19.64 -6.48
C VAL A 43 -4.77 19.66 -6.65
N ASP A 44 -4.03 19.87 -5.57
CA ASP A 44 -2.57 19.91 -5.54
C ASP A 44 -1.97 18.54 -5.17
N LEU A 45 -2.77 17.46 -5.21
CA LEU A 45 -2.34 16.12 -4.83
C LEU A 45 -1.15 15.64 -5.67
N ASP A 46 -1.12 15.97 -6.96
CA ASP A 46 -0.03 15.57 -7.85
C ASP A 46 1.30 16.18 -7.41
N HIS A 47 1.29 17.44 -6.95
CA HIS A 47 2.46 18.08 -6.36
C HIS A 47 2.86 17.45 -5.02
N LEU A 48 1.90 17.04 -4.18
CA LEU A 48 2.23 16.30 -2.96
C LEU A 48 2.97 14.99 -3.29
N LEU A 49 2.45 14.25 -4.27
CA LEU A 49 3.02 12.97 -4.68
C LEU A 49 4.35 13.11 -5.43
N SER A 50 4.63 14.25 -6.08
CA SER A 50 5.95 14.50 -6.70
C SER A 50 7.08 14.60 -5.68
N ASN A 51 6.75 14.84 -4.40
CA ASN A 51 7.70 14.87 -3.28
C ASN A 51 7.91 13.48 -2.66
N VAL A 52 7.25 12.43 -3.18
CA VAL A 52 7.44 11.05 -2.71
C VAL A 52 8.40 10.34 -3.65
N HIS A 53 9.50 9.85 -3.08
CA HIS A 53 10.55 9.14 -3.79
C HIS A 53 10.63 7.69 -3.29
N GLU A 54 10.93 6.77 -4.20
CA GLU A 54 11.17 5.38 -3.84
C GLU A 54 12.67 5.13 -3.71
N GLU A 55 13.11 4.74 -2.52
CA GLU A 55 14.50 4.41 -2.21
C GLU A 55 14.53 3.04 -1.53
N ARG A 56 15.20 2.07 -2.16
CA ARG A 56 15.35 0.70 -1.64
C ARG A 56 14.01 0.02 -1.30
N GLY A 57 12.99 0.22 -2.15
CA GLY A 57 11.64 -0.35 -1.96
C GLY A 57 10.83 0.31 -0.84
N MET A 58 11.29 1.44 -0.30
CA MET A 58 10.55 2.25 0.66
C MET A 58 10.19 3.59 0.03
N ARG A 59 9.00 4.09 0.35
CA ARG A 59 8.58 5.43 -0.07
C ARG A 59 8.93 6.45 1.00
N ILE A 60 9.61 7.50 0.56
CA ILE A 60 10.11 8.57 1.40
C ILE A 60 9.50 9.88 0.90
N TYR A 61 8.79 10.58 1.78
CA TYR A 61 8.35 11.94 1.52
C TYR A 61 9.47 12.92 1.86
N LYS A 62 9.87 13.74 0.88
CA LYS A 62 10.90 14.77 0.99
C LYS A 62 10.34 16.11 0.55
N HIS A 63 10.22 17.06 1.46
CA HIS A 63 9.75 18.41 1.13
C HIS A 63 10.55 19.46 1.90
N GLY A 64 11.31 20.28 1.16
CA GLY A 64 12.26 21.21 1.76
C GLY A 64 13.33 20.49 2.58
N GLU A 65 13.91 21.20 3.55
CA GLU A 65 14.99 20.67 4.40
C GLU A 65 14.46 19.96 5.66
N THR A 66 13.21 20.23 6.05
CA THR A 66 12.67 19.80 7.36
C THR A 66 11.79 18.55 7.31
N HIS A 67 11.23 18.21 6.14
CA HIS A 67 10.36 17.05 6.00
C HIS A 67 11.07 15.95 5.23
N HIS A 68 11.53 14.94 5.96
CA HIS A 68 12.15 13.76 5.41
C HIS A 68 11.74 12.55 6.25
N HIS A 69 10.73 11.81 5.79
CA HIS A 69 10.20 10.67 6.54
C HIS A 69 9.63 9.58 5.62
N LEU A 70 9.54 8.36 6.16
CA LEU A 70 8.84 7.27 5.50
C LEU A 70 7.35 7.60 5.34
N THR A 71 6.75 7.15 4.25
CA THR A 71 5.33 7.29 3.98
C THR A 71 4.74 6.01 3.41
N ASP A 72 3.53 5.67 3.82
CA ASP A 72 2.75 4.54 3.32
C ASP A 72 1.47 4.99 2.60
N GLY A 73 1.24 6.29 2.46
CA GLY A 73 0.02 6.79 1.84
C GLY A 73 -0.29 8.27 2.08
N ILE A 74 -1.58 8.58 2.03
CA ILE A 74 -2.14 9.94 2.12
C ILE A 74 -3.31 9.93 3.10
N ILE A 75 -3.45 11.02 3.87
CA ILE A 75 -4.59 11.25 4.77
C ILE A 75 -5.45 12.39 4.21
N PHE A 76 -6.73 12.12 4.03
CA PHE A 76 -7.73 13.11 3.64
C PHE A 76 -8.44 13.63 4.87
N GLN A 77 -8.04 14.83 5.31
CA GLN A 77 -8.63 15.51 6.45
C GLN A 77 -9.91 16.27 6.02
N PRO A 78 -11.08 15.99 6.59
CA PRO A 78 -12.29 16.76 6.33
C PRO A 78 -12.20 18.14 6.99
N ASN A 79 -12.86 19.13 6.39
CA ASN A 79 -13.03 20.45 7.00
C ASN A 79 -14.24 20.47 7.96
N MET A 80 -14.20 19.56 8.94
CA MET A 80 -15.25 19.29 9.93
C MET A 80 -14.65 19.38 11.34
N PRO A 81 -15.44 19.64 12.40
CA PRO A 81 -14.96 19.57 13.77
C PRO A 81 -14.33 18.21 14.10
N TYR A 82 -13.36 18.22 15.02
CA TYR A 82 -12.71 16.99 15.48
C TYR A 82 -13.71 16.03 16.14
N VAL A 83 -13.56 14.73 15.84
CA VAL A 83 -14.35 13.65 16.43
C VAL A 83 -13.43 12.75 17.25
N CYS A 84 -13.79 12.49 18.51
CA CYS A 84 -13.10 11.50 19.33
C CYS A 84 -13.46 10.08 18.86
N GLY A 85 -12.46 9.25 18.56
CA GLY A 85 -12.66 7.89 18.08
C GLY A 85 -12.67 7.79 16.55
N THR A 86 -13.44 6.84 16.00
CA THR A 86 -13.51 6.61 14.56
C THR A 86 -14.30 7.72 13.87
N ASP A 87 -13.61 8.54 13.08
CA ASP A 87 -14.24 9.51 12.17
C ASP A 87 -14.35 8.91 10.77
N VAL A 88 -15.59 8.65 10.33
CA VAL A 88 -15.88 8.11 8.99
C VAL A 88 -15.54 9.07 7.85
N ASN A 89 -15.32 10.35 8.16
CA ASN A 89 -14.93 11.36 7.17
C ASN A 89 -13.41 11.54 7.07
N LEU A 90 -12.64 11.00 8.03
CA LEU A 90 -11.19 11.00 8.00
C LEU A 90 -10.71 9.77 7.23
N LEU A 91 -10.35 9.97 5.97
CA LEU A 91 -9.98 8.86 5.09
C LEU A 91 -8.47 8.70 5.01
N LYS A 92 -8.01 7.45 4.92
CA LYS A 92 -6.62 7.10 4.61
C LYS A 92 -6.60 6.36 3.28
N TRP A 93 -5.69 6.74 2.40
CA TRP A 93 -5.34 5.99 1.21
C TRP A 93 -3.94 5.45 1.38
N LYS A 94 -3.71 4.19 1.01
CA LYS A 94 -2.40 3.53 1.10
C LYS A 94 -1.98 2.99 -0.26
N TYR A 95 -0.67 2.87 -0.46
CA TYR A 95 -0.15 2.18 -1.63
C TYR A 95 -0.44 0.68 -1.54
N LEU A 96 -0.84 0.08 -2.66
CA LEU A 96 -1.33 -1.30 -2.66
C LEU A 96 -0.28 -2.34 -2.30
N ASP A 97 0.97 -2.08 -2.65
CA ASP A 97 2.12 -2.89 -2.25
C ASP A 97 2.46 -2.79 -0.76
N THR A 98 1.77 -1.95 0.02
CA THR A 98 1.89 -1.90 1.48
C THR A 98 0.76 -2.66 2.18
N VAL A 99 -0.21 -3.16 1.43
CA VAL A 99 -1.36 -3.91 1.94
C VAL A 99 -1.01 -5.39 1.91
N THR A 100 -0.53 -5.89 3.06
CA THR A 100 -0.04 -7.25 3.25
C THR A 100 -0.82 -8.00 4.32
N ILE A 101 -0.68 -9.31 4.33
CA ILE A 101 -1.19 -10.19 5.39
C ILE A 101 -0.07 -11.05 5.94
N ASP A 102 -0.17 -11.40 7.22
CA ASP A 102 0.72 -12.37 7.84
C ASP A 102 0.06 -13.76 7.86
N VAL A 103 0.75 -14.75 7.31
CA VAL A 103 0.29 -16.13 7.21
C VAL A 103 1.26 -17.07 7.91
N GLU A 104 0.74 -18.20 8.39
CA GLU A 104 1.55 -19.27 8.97
C GLU A 104 1.90 -20.30 7.90
N ILE A 105 3.18 -20.68 7.83
CA ILE A 105 3.67 -21.76 7.00
C ILE A 105 3.37 -23.08 7.70
N LEU A 106 2.44 -23.85 7.15
CA LEU A 106 1.99 -25.11 7.72
C LEU A 106 2.98 -26.24 7.36
N PRO A 107 3.11 -27.26 8.23
CA PRO A 107 3.89 -28.44 7.89
C PRO A 107 3.31 -29.16 6.66
N PRO A 108 4.17 -29.85 5.88
CA PRO A 108 3.70 -30.71 4.79
C PRO A 108 2.69 -31.74 5.34
N LYS A 109 1.70 -32.11 4.52
CA LYS A 109 0.70 -33.09 4.95
C LYS A 109 1.42 -34.42 5.26
N PRO A 110 1.12 -35.08 6.38
CA PRO A 110 1.59 -36.44 6.59
C PRO A 110 1.04 -37.34 5.47
N ASN A 111 1.91 -38.14 4.86
CA ASN A 111 1.60 -39.07 3.77
C ASN A 111 0.65 -40.18 4.24
N PHE A 112 -0.63 -39.87 4.40
CA PHE A 112 -1.67 -40.87 4.63
C PHE A 112 -2.13 -41.43 3.27
N GLY A 113 -1.36 -42.38 2.75
CA GLY A 113 -1.78 -43.23 1.63
C GLY A 113 -0.76 -43.30 0.49
N ARG A 114 -0.27 -44.52 0.21
CA ARG A 114 0.42 -44.90 -1.04
C ARG A 114 -0.41 -44.43 -2.24
N ASN A 115 0.25 -43.86 -3.26
CA ASN A 115 -0.28 -43.44 -4.57
C ASN A 115 -0.89 -42.03 -4.70
N GLN A 116 -0.30 -40.99 -4.10
CA GLN A 116 -0.37 -39.65 -4.70
C GLN A 116 0.94 -39.39 -5.43
N SER A 117 0.83 -39.06 -6.72
CA SER A 117 1.95 -38.69 -7.59
C SER A 117 2.83 -37.62 -6.94
N ASN A 118 4.14 -37.72 -7.17
CA ASN A 118 5.20 -36.78 -6.76
C ASN A 118 5.00 -35.31 -7.23
N ASP A 119 3.85 -34.94 -7.79
CA ASP A 119 3.59 -33.60 -8.34
C ASP A 119 3.14 -32.58 -7.27
N ASN A 120 2.83 -33.02 -6.05
CA ASN A 120 2.26 -32.15 -5.00
C ASN A 120 3.27 -31.73 -3.91
N GLU A 121 4.53 -32.18 -3.98
CA GLU A 121 5.56 -31.81 -2.99
C GLU A 121 5.96 -30.33 -3.06
N ASP A 122 5.64 -29.64 -4.16
CA ASP A 122 6.07 -28.27 -4.43
C ASP A 122 5.06 -27.19 -3.99
N ILE A 123 3.96 -27.58 -3.35
CA ILE A 123 2.93 -26.64 -2.89
C ILE A 123 3.21 -26.23 -1.44
N LEU A 124 3.63 -24.97 -1.26
CA LEU A 124 3.76 -24.34 0.05
C LEU A 124 2.38 -24.28 0.73
N ARG A 125 2.24 -24.97 1.87
CA ARG A 125 1.02 -24.90 2.67
C ARG A 125 1.03 -23.68 3.55
N VAL A 126 -0.06 -22.93 3.51
CA VAL A 126 -0.22 -21.71 4.32
C VAL A 126 -1.57 -21.71 5.03
N GLY A 127 -1.58 -21.15 6.23
CA GLY A 127 -2.78 -21.04 7.06
C GLY A 127 -2.86 -19.69 7.77
N VAL A 128 -4.06 -19.38 8.23
CA VAL A 128 -4.35 -18.17 9.02
C VAL A 128 -5.16 -18.57 10.24
N MET A 129 -5.25 -17.66 11.22
CA MET A 129 -5.99 -17.92 12.45
C MET A 129 -7.50 -17.83 12.18
N GLY A 130 -8.25 -18.88 12.50
CA GLY A 130 -9.71 -18.92 12.46
C GLY A 130 -10.33 -18.57 13.81
N GLU A 131 -11.66 -18.76 13.90
CA GLU A 131 -12.39 -18.65 15.16
C GLU A 131 -11.95 -19.74 16.15
N ASP A 132 -12.09 -19.48 17.45
CA ASP A 132 -11.77 -20.42 18.54
C ASP A 132 -10.36 -21.03 18.46
N SER A 133 -9.38 -20.27 17.95
CA SER A 133 -7.98 -20.72 17.75
C SER A 133 -7.83 -21.90 16.77
N THR A 134 -8.79 -22.06 15.86
CA THR A 134 -8.66 -23.01 14.74
C THR A 134 -7.71 -22.46 13.67
N THR A 135 -7.18 -23.34 12.82
CA THR A 135 -6.37 -22.93 11.66
C THR A 135 -7.21 -23.05 10.40
N VAL A 136 -7.29 -21.97 9.62
CA VAL A 136 -7.92 -21.97 8.29
C VAL A 136 -6.84 -22.20 7.25
N ASP A 137 -6.94 -23.30 6.47
CA ASP A 137 -6.00 -23.63 5.41
C ASP A 137 -6.26 -22.75 4.16
N MET A 138 -5.28 -21.91 3.82
CA MET A 138 -5.33 -20.94 2.73
C MET A 138 -4.58 -21.40 1.47
N THR A 139 -4.01 -22.61 1.48
CA THR A 139 -3.14 -23.16 0.42
C THR A 139 -3.78 -23.12 -0.98
N ARG A 140 -5.11 -23.24 -1.06
CA ARG A 140 -5.82 -23.19 -2.35
C ARG A 140 -5.86 -21.77 -2.95
N TYR A 141 -5.90 -20.75 -2.09
CA TYR A 141 -6.15 -19.36 -2.48
C TYR A 141 -4.86 -18.54 -2.58
N LEU A 142 -3.83 -18.94 -1.83
CA LEU A 142 -2.53 -18.29 -1.80
C LEU A 142 -1.51 -19.20 -2.47
N ARG A 143 -1.12 -18.81 -3.68
CA ARG A 143 -0.09 -19.51 -4.46
C ARG A 143 1.02 -18.52 -4.80
N LEU A 144 2.18 -18.74 -4.20
CA LEU A 144 3.39 -18.00 -4.55
C LEU A 144 3.99 -18.58 -5.84
N PRO A 145 4.46 -17.73 -6.76
CA PRO A 145 5.34 -18.15 -7.85
C PRO A 145 6.59 -18.86 -7.29
N SER A 146 7.18 -19.77 -8.08
CA SER A 146 8.32 -20.58 -7.62
C SER A 146 9.50 -19.72 -7.14
N SER A 147 9.74 -18.55 -7.75
CA SER A 147 10.78 -17.61 -7.32
C SER A 147 10.54 -17.08 -5.90
N GLU A 148 9.30 -16.70 -5.59
CA GLU A 148 8.90 -16.17 -4.29
C GLU A 148 8.89 -17.26 -3.22
N ARG A 149 8.48 -18.48 -3.59
CA ARG A 149 8.55 -19.65 -2.71
C ARG A 149 9.99 -19.96 -2.30
N HIS A 150 10.93 -20.00 -3.25
CA HIS A 150 12.34 -20.26 -2.93
C HIS A 150 12.95 -19.18 -2.04
N ARG A 151 12.59 -17.90 -2.24
CA ARG A 151 12.99 -16.81 -1.34
C ARG A 151 12.47 -17.02 0.08
N LEU A 152 11.18 -17.34 0.21
CA LEU A 152 10.56 -17.61 1.50
C LEU A 152 11.21 -18.79 2.22
N GLU A 153 11.48 -19.89 1.51
CA GLU A 153 12.12 -21.08 2.09
C GLU A 153 13.56 -20.79 2.55
N ALA A 154 14.32 -20.00 1.80
CA ALA A 154 15.66 -19.57 2.19
C ALA A 154 15.62 -18.75 3.50
N ASP A 155 14.78 -17.71 3.57
CA ASP A 155 14.67 -16.85 4.75
C ASP A 155 14.08 -17.59 5.96
N ARG A 156 13.19 -18.56 5.73
CA ARG A 156 12.67 -19.44 6.77
C ARG A 156 13.76 -20.31 7.39
N ASN A 157 14.65 -20.87 6.56
CA ASN A 157 15.75 -21.71 7.03
C ASN A 157 16.75 -20.91 7.88
N GLU A 158 16.93 -19.62 7.60
CA GLU A 158 17.79 -18.73 8.37
C GLU A 158 17.15 -18.31 9.71
N ASN A 159 15.88 -17.90 9.68
CA ASN A 159 15.22 -17.28 10.85
C ASN A 159 14.45 -18.26 11.73
N GLY A 160 14.09 -19.45 11.23
CA GLY A 160 13.27 -20.44 11.92
C GLY A 160 11.82 -20.02 12.20
N SER A 161 11.40 -18.83 11.75
CA SER A 161 10.03 -18.35 11.94
C SER A 161 9.03 -19.18 11.13
N LYS A 162 7.80 -19.26 11.64
CA LYS A 162 6.67 -19.89 10.94
C LYS A 162 5.73 -18.88 10.32
N ILE A 163 5.84 -17.60 10.67
CA ILE A 163 4.97 -16.54 10.17
C ILE A 163 5.71 -15.79 9.07
N ALA A 164 5.07 -15.66 7.92
CA ALA A 164 5.55 -14.91 6.78
C ALA A 164 4.57 -13.80 6.43
N GLU A 165 5.10 -12.65 6.03
CA GLU A 165 4.33 -11.55 5.45
C GLU A 165 4.31 -11.70 3.93
N VAL A 166 3.11 -11.64 3.36
CA VAL A 166 2.85 -11.80 1.93
C VAL A 166 1.92 -10.70 1.45
N GLY A 167 2.10 -10.29 0.20
CA GLY A 167 1.24 -9.32 -0.46
C GLY A 167 0.61 -9.90 -1.73
N PHE A 168 -0.42 -9.23 -2.22
CA PHE A 168 -1.11 -9.60 -3.44
C PHE A 168 -1.08 -8.42 -4.41
N ASP A 169 -0.64 -8.64 -5.64
CA ASP A 169 -0.69 -7.64 -6.69
C ASP A 169 -2.00 -7.79 -7.48
N PRO A 170 -2.96 -6.85 -7.35
CA PRO A 170 -4.25 -6.94 -8.05
C PRO A 170 -4.13 -6.75 -9.57
N THR A 171 -3.00 -6.25 -10.06
CA THR A 171 -2.77 -6.03 -11.50
C THR A 171 -2.42 -7.33 -12.20
N THR A 172 -1.58 -8.15 -11.57
CA THR A 172 -1.12 -9.44 -12.09
C THR A 172 -1.95 -10.61 -11.58
N GLY A 173 -2.60 -10.44 -10.42
CA GLY A 173 -3.30 -11.50 -9.71
C GLY A 173 -2.35 -12.48 -8.99
N GLU A 174 -1.09 -12.08 -8.78
CA GLU A 174 -0.06 -12.92 -8.17
C GLU A 174 0.20 -12.53 -6.72
N TRP A 175 0.48 -13.53 -5.90
CA TRP A 175 0.98 -13.33 -4.54
C TRP A 175 2.50 -13.21 -4.56
N TYR A 176 3.05 -12.37 -3.70
CA TYR A 176 4.49 -12.22 -3.53
C TYR A 176 4.88 -12.30 -2.06
N TYR A 177 6.11 -12.73 -1.83
CA TYR A 177 6.69 -12.86 -0.51
C TYR A 177 7.42 -11.58 -0.12
N ARG A 178 7.17 -11.09 1.10
CA ARG A 178 7.81 -9.88 1.61
C ARG A 178 8.93 -10.18 2.59
N THR A 179 8.63 -10.84 3.70
CA THR A 179 9.62 -11.14 4.76
C THR A 179 9.10 -12.20 5.72
N MET A 180 10.02 -12.88 6.42
CA MET A 180 9.67 -13.63 7.63
C MET A 180 9.36 -12.65 8.77
N ARG A 181 8.47 -13.06 9.67
CA ARG A 181 7.99 -12.29 10.81
C ARG A 181 8.31 -13.00 12.12
N PRO A 182 9.60 -13.04 12.54
CA PRO A 182 9.98 -13.66 13.82
C PRO A 182 9.43 -12.89 15.03
N ASP A 183 9.01 -11.64 14.84
CA ASP A 183 8.34 -10.80 15.83
C ASP A 183 6.91 -11.27 16.17
N LYS A 184 6.32 -12.14 15.33
CA LYS A 184 4.93 -12.58 15.48
C LYS A 184 4.82 -14.01 15.98
N VAL A 185 3.96 -14.18 16.99
CA VAL A 185 3.61 -15.49 17.56
C VAL A 185 2.42 -16.17 16.88
N ALA A 186 1.66 -15.43 16.06
CA ALA A 186 0.47 -15.91 15.38
C ALA A 186 0.30 -15.20 14.02
N PRO A 187 -0.33 -15.86 13.02
CA PRO A 187 -0.72 -15.23 11.77
C PRO A 187 -1.90 -14.26 11.99
N ASN A 188 -2.30 -13.54 10.96
CA ASN A 188 -3.51 -12.74 11.02
C ASN A 188 -4.76 -13.61 11.23
N HIS A 189 -5.77 -13.03 11.86
CA HIS A 189 -7.10 -13.63 11.93
C HIS A 189 -7.79 -13.56 10.56
N ILE A 190 -8.63 -14.55 10.25
CA ILE A 190 -9.33 -14.66 8.96
C ILE A 190 -10.15 -13.41 8.66
N SER A 191 -10.76 -12.76 9.67
CA SER A 191 -11.48 -11.50 9.47
C SER A 191 -10.56 -10.35 9.03
N THR A 192 -9.33 -10.28 9.56
CA THR A 192 -8.32 -9.32 9.10
C THR A 192 -7.94 -9.60 7.66
N VAL A 193 -7.67 -10.85 7.31
CA VAL A 193 -7.30 -11.25 5.94
C VAL A 193 -8.41 -10.90 4.95
N LEU A 194 -9.67 -11.21 5.26
CA LEU A 194 -10.81 -10.86 4.42
C LEU A 194 -10.99 -9.34 4.30
N GLY A 195 -10.78 -8.59 5.39
CA GLY A 195 -10.78 -7.13 5.37
C GLY A 195 -9.70 -6.56 4.45
N THR A 196 -8.49 -7.12 4.52
CA THR A 196 -7.37 -6.74 3.64
C THR A 196 -7.65 -7.06 2.17
N LEU A 197 -8.23 -8.22 1.87
CA LEU A 197 -8.63 -8.57 0.50
C LEU A 197 -9.74 -7.67 -0.04
N LEU A 198 -10.69 -7.25 0.82
CA LEU A 198 -11.71 -6.28 0.45
C LEU A 198 -11.09 -4.90 0.18
N GLU A 199 -10.14 -4.46 1.02
CA GLU A 199 -9.39 -3.22 0.80
C GLU A 199 -8.64 -3.24 -0.54
N LEU A 200 -8.01 -4.36 -0.90
CA LEU A 200 -7.37 -4.54 -2.20
C LEU A 200 -8.38 -4.47 -3.36
N ALA A 201 -9.55 -5.08 -3.20
CA ALA A 201 -10.59 -5.10 -4.23
C ALA A 201 -11.26 -3.72 -4.45
N GLU A 202 -11.38 -2.91 -3.40
CA GLU A 202 -11.98 -1.57 -3.44
C GLU A 202 -10.95 -0.45 -3.61
N SER A 203 -9.68 -0.81 -3.75
CA SER A 203 -8.58 0.15 -3.80
C SER A 203 -8.60 1.04 -5.05
N LEU A 204 -8.02 2.23 -4.89
CA LEU A 204 -7.74 3.15 -5.98
C LEU A 204 -6.25 3.11 -6.28
N SER A 205 -5.88 2.96 -7.56
CA SER A 205 -4.48 3.13 -7.96
C SER A 205 -4.02 4.56 -7.76
N THR A 206 -2.70 4.77 -7.71
CA THR A 206 -2.11 6.11 -7.59
C THR A 206 -2.56 7.01 -8.74
N GLU A 207 -2.61 6.48 -9.96
CA GLU A 207 -2.99 7.20 -11.18
C GLU A 207 -4.47 7.55 -11.18
N GLU A 208 -5.34 6.62 -10.76
CA GLU A 208 -6.76 6.88 -10.62
C GLU A 208 -7.03 7.95 -9.57
N LEU A 209 -6.34 7.85 -8.43
CA LEU A 209 -6.45 8.86 -7.37
C LEU A 209 -6.03 10.22 -7.90
N ARG A 210 -4.87 10.35 -8.55
CA ARG A 210 -4.41 11.61 -9.15
C ARG A 210 -5.43 12.18 -10.14
N TYR A 211 -5.96 11.33 -11.03
CA TYR A 211 -6.97 11.74 -12.00
C TYR A 211 -8.20 12.33 -11.31
N ARG A 212 -8.84 11.56 -10.43
CA ARG A 212 -10.07 11.98 -9.75
C ARG A 212 -9.85 13.22 -8.88
N MET A 213 -8.65 13.37 -8.32
CA MET A 213 -8.28 14.53 -7.48
C MET A 213 -8.02 15.80 -8.29
N SER A 214 -7.59 15.68 -9.55
CA SER A 214 -7.45 16.82 -10.48
C SER A 214 -8.77 17.38 -11.01
N ILE A 215 -9.88 16.65 -10.90
CA ILE A 215 -11.19 17.10 -11.39
C ILE A 215 -11.65 18.32 -10.58
N PRO A 216 -11.94 19.48 -11.20
CA PRO A 216 -12.40 20.66 -10.48
C PRO A 216 -13.72 20.42 -9.74
N SER A 217 -13.88 21.05 -8.58
CA SER A 217 -15.13 20.97 -7.81
C SER A 217 -16.34 21.39 -8.63
N GLY A 218 -17.43 20.63 -8.55
CA GLY A 218 -18.66 20.86 -9.33
C GLY A 218 -18.66 20.21 -10.72
N THR A 219 -17.55 19.62 -11.15
CA THR A 219 -17.48 18.84 -12.38
C THR A 219 -17.77 17.37 -12.10
N ARG A 220 -18.40 16.66 -13.04
CA ARG A 220 -18.70 15.24 -12.92
C ARG A 220 -17.43 14.40 -13.06
N ASP A 221 -17.30 13.37 -12.22
CA ASP A 221 -16.28 12.34 -12.39
C ASP A 221 -16.54 11.51 -13.66
N THR A 222 -15.58 11.54 -14.59
CA THR A 222 -15.64 10.83 -15.87
C THR A 222 -14.56 9.76 -16.02
N TYR A 223 -13.78 9.44 -14.98
CA TYR A 223 -12.62 8.53 -15.06
C TYR A 223 -12.95 7.23 -15.80
N ALA A 224 -13.98 6.51 -15.37
CA ALA A 224 -14.37 5.23 -15.98
C ALA A 224 -14.83 5.37 -17.45
N LYS A 225 -15.36 6.53 -17.85
CA LYS A 225 -15.71 6.81 -19.25
C LYS A 225 -14.45 7.07 -20.07
N ASP A 226 -13.53 7.86 -19.54
CA ASP A 226 -12.32 8.28 -20.25
C ASP A 226 -11.35 7.11 -20.42
N VAL A 227 -11.15 6.29 -19.39
CA VAL A 227 -10.38 5.03 -19.48
C VAL A 227 -10.94 4.12 -20.57
N ARG A 228 -12.27 3.90 -20.61
CA ARG A 228 -12.91 3.08 -21.65
C ARG A 228 -12.69 3.63 -23.05
N ASN A 229 -12.71 4.96 -23.22
CA ASN A 229 -12.46 5.59 -24.52
C ASN A 229 -10.99 5.41 -24.94
N MET A 230 -10.04 5.59 -24.02
CA MET A 230 -8.61 5.38 -24.28
C MET A 230 -8.30 3.93 -24.63
N GLN A 231 -8.91 2.97 -23.94
CA GLN A 231 -8.79 1.53 -24.27
C GLN A 231 -9.30 1.21 -25.68
N LYS A 232 -10.41 1.83 -26.12
CA LYS A 232 -10.89 1.68 -27.50
C LYS A 232 -9.89 2.21 -28.52
N GLN A 233 -9.31 3.39 -28.25
CA GLN A 233 -8.29 3.98 -29.13
C GLN A 233 -7.05 3.09 -29.23
N LEU A 234 -6.59 2.50 -28.13
CA LEU A 234 -5.48 1.54 -28.12
C LEU A 234 -5.77 0.30 -28.98
N LEU A 235 -6.99 -0.24 -28.89
CA LEU A 235 -7.42 -1.38 -29.71
C LEU A 235 -7.43 -1.02 -31.21
N GLU A 236 -7.95 0.16 -31.56
CA GLU A 236 -7.95 0.64 -32.94
C GLU A 236 -6.53 0.85 -33.48
N HIS A 237 -5.64 1.41 -32.66
CA HIS A 237 -4.22 1.56 -32.99
C HIS A 237 -3.57 0.20 -33.28
N GLN A 238 -3.78 -0.81 -32.42
CA GLN A 238 -3.23 -2.15 -32.62
C GLN A 238 -3.78 -2.81 -33.90
N ARG A 239 -5.09 -2.68 -34.16
CA ARG A 239 -5.72 -3.19 -35.39
C ARG A 239 -5.12 -2.55 -36.64
N ARG A 240 -4.84 -1.25 -36.62
CA ARG A 240 -4.15 -0.55 -37.72
C ARG A 240 -2.74 -1.07 -37.94
N LYS A 241 -1.97 -1.27 -36.86
CA LYS A 241 -0.59 -1.80 -36.92
C LYS A 241 -0.56 -3.19 -37.56
N ASN A 242 -1.48 -4.08 -37.16
CA ASN A 242 -1.58 -5.42 -37.73
C ASN A 242 -1.93 -5.40 -39.23
N LYS A 243 -2.84 -4.50 -39.65
CA LYS A 243 -3.17 -4.34 -41.08
C LYS A 243 -1.98 -3.83 -41.90
N ALA A 244 -1.22 -2.88 -41.37
CA ALA A 244 -0.02 -2.37 -42.03
C ALA A 244 1.06 -3.46 -42.18
N ALA A 245 1.27 -4.28 -41.15
CA ALA A 245 2.20 -5.40 -41.20
C ALA A 245 1.78 -6.49 -42.22
N ALA A 246 0.49 -6.78 -42.33
CA ALA A 246 -0.04 -7.74 -43.31
C ALA A 246 0.02 -7.22 -44.76
N GLY A 247 0.01 -5.90 -44.96
CA GLY A 247 0.07 -5.26 -46.28
C GLY A 247 1.49 -5.09 -46.85
N GLY A 248 2.53 -5.21 -46.03
CA GLY A 248 3.94 -5.02 -46.43
C GLY A 248 4.70 -6.30 -46.81
N SER A 249 4.02 -7.45 -46.91
CA SER A 249 4.62 -8.76 -47.19
C SER A 249 4.33 -9.26 -48.62
N ARG A 250 4.22 -8.35 -49.59
CA ARG A 250 4.07 -8.68 -51.03
C ARG A 250 5.18 -8.04 -51.84
#